data_AF-A0A1I8D097-F1
#
_entry.id   AF-A0A1I8D097-F1
#
_cell.length_a   1.000
_cell.length_b   1.000
_cell.length_c   1.000
_cell.angle_alpha   90.00
_cell.angle_beta   90.00
_cell.angle_gamma   90.00
#
_symmetry.space_group_name_H-M   'P 1'
#
loop_
_entity.id
_entity.type
_entity.pdbx_description
1 polymer ?
#
loop_
_entity_poly.entity_id
_entity_poly.type
_entity_poly.pdbx_seq_one_letter_code
_entity_poly.pdbx_strand_id
1 'polypeptide(L)'
;MTPQSNIGEHKETEVDNNGITSDHHQDIKSNPELLSNQSQDLTTLGDESITEQEKNIDGKSSLALTKEETVELTMASTSLPGEVFHGSVECINCHLYLSHYRIILTCEAREVVAVIPVANIDEIENRNPLVLTILCKEAKTWKLRFSTVEMACLWYKNLSHLAVDKSPIDKMFTFTLSSELHKQGSEHSNPFLWQIYQKGLKDGNGEESVEKEFNRLQYNKKHWRISTKNNDFKFCDTYPRKIIVPTSFSDEMLQTLDTARFLNRIPTAVWNCKETEAVLLRSSQPYIKFFMGPISEDVIYIDHCRKAIEGVNKGLHIIDARSYAAALANRTKFGGYETAECYPNTDINFRNLTNIHAVKAAFNELRTVLSSNEITDKGSALVQNGAWINYVSSLLETAIFTATLLFDSKKNVLVHCSDGWDRTSQITCLTKLICDPFYRTFEGFKVLLMRDWVEFGHKFLERNGLIPGKFTKLKKDKKYG
;
A
#
# COMPACT_ATOMS: atom_id res chain seq x y z
N MET A 1 -3.39 71.57 -21.81
CA MET A 1 -4.73 71.37 -21.23
C MET A 1 -4.58 70.54 -19.97
N THR A 2 -5.32 70.87 -18.92
CA THR A 2 -5.34 70.19 -17.61
C THR A 2 -6.60 69.30 -17.53
N PRO A 3 -6.97 68.71 -16.37
CA PRO A 3 -6.45 67.43 -15.89
C PRO A 3 -7.61 66.47 -15.51
N GLN A 4 -7.34 65.40 -14.75
CA GLN A 4 -7.90 65.28 -13.38
C GLN A 4 -7.42 64.04 -12.61
N SER A 5 -7.59 64.13 -11.28
CA SER A 5 -7.26 63.13 -10.26
C SER A 5 -8.38 63.08 -9.23
N ASN A 6 -8.61 61.92 -8.60
CA ASN A 6 -9.20 61.73 -7.27
C ASN A 6 -8.84 60.28 -6.85
N ILE A 7 -8.37 59.92 -5.65
CA ILE A 7 -8.66 60.38 -4.27
C ILE A 7 -10.03 59.92 -3.77
N GLY A 8 -10.03 59.14 -2.69
CA GLY A 8 -11.21 58.57 -2.04
C GLY A 8 -10.78 57.63 -0.89
N GLU A 9 -10.74 58.16 0.33
CA GLU A 9 -10.26 57.45 1.52
C GLU A 9 -11.37 56.72 2.29
N HIS A 10 -10.94 55.81 3.17
CA HIS A 10 -11.55 55.33 4.42
C HIS A 10 -13.07 55.43 4.63
N LYS A 11 -13.64 54.31 5.09
CA LYS A 11 -14.37 54.31 6.37
C LYS A 11 -14.33 52.96 7.07
N GLU A 12 -13.98 53.00 8.35
CA GLU A 12 -14.20 51.93 9.32
C GLU A 12 -15.61 52.06 9.90
N THR A 13 -16.19 50.94 10.33
CA THR A 13 -17.31 50.91 11.28
C THR A 13 -17.14 49.73 12.23
N GLU A 14 -16.70 50.00 13.45
CA GLU A 14 -17.06 49.15 14.59
C GLU A 14 -18.58 49.24 14.82
N VAL A 15 -19.16 48.26 15.54
CA VAL A 15 -19.99 48.50 16.73
C VAL A 15 -20.38 47.18 17.42
N ASP A 16 -20.11 47.18 18.73
CA ASP A 16 -20.66 46.42 19.85
C ASP A 16 -20.76 44.89 19.91
N ASN A 17 -20.15 44.39 20.99
CA ASN A 17 -20.47 43.14 21.67
C ASN A 17 -21.93 43.09 22.14
N ASN A 18 -22.47 41.88 22.26
CA ASN A 18 -23.20 41.49 23.47
C ASN A 18 -22.98 40.00 23.75
N GLY A 19 -22.59 39.66 24.99
CA GLY A 19 -22.29 38.29 25.40
C GLY A 19 -23.39 37.69 26.28
N ILE A 20 -23.54 36.36 26.27
CA ILE A 20 -24.41 35.61 27.18
C ILE A 20 -23.65 34.39 27.72
N THR A 21 -23.86 34.09 29.01
CA THR A 21 -23.27 32.99 29.79
C THR A 21 -24.38 32.08 30.34
N SER A 22 -24.18 30.77 30.53
CA SER A 22 -22.99 29.91 30.30
C SER A 22 -23.48 28.52 29.79
N ASP A 23 -23.13 27.30 30.23
CA ASP A 23 -22.26 26.74 31.29
C ASP A 23 -21.99 25.24 31.00
N HIS A 24 -21.42 24.52 31.99
CA HIS A 24 -21.46 23.07 32.13
C HIS A 24 -20.74 22.23 31.05
N HIS A 25 -19.42 22.35 30.99
CA HIS A 25 -18.59 21.16 30.79
C HIS A 25 -18.32 20.48 32.14
N GLN A 26 -18.89 19.30 32.37
CA GLN A 26 -18.51 18.43 33.50
C GLN A 26 -17.35 17.51 33.09
N ASP A 27 -16.28 17.51 33.89
CA ASP A 27 -15.18 16.54 33.79
C ASP A 27 -15.65 15.13 34.20
N ILE A 28 -15.83 14.22 33.23
CA ILE A 28 -15.99 12.80 33.53
C ILE A 28 -14.62 12.12 33.53
N LYS A 29 -13.97 12.11 34.70
CA LYS A 29 -12.81 11.25 34.97
C LYS A 29 -13.29 9.81 35.16
N SER A 30 -12.95 8.91 34.24
CA SER A 30 -13.25 7.48 34.36
C SER A 30 -12.39 6.81 35.44
N ASN A 31 -12.96 6.55 36.62
CA ASN A 31 -12.28 5.80 37.69
C ASN A 31 -12.52 4.28 37.51
N PRO A 32 -11.48 3.42 37.48
CA PRO A 32 -11.61 2.01 37.06
C PRO A 32 -11.84 1.04 38.24
N GLU A 33 -12.97 1.14 38.95
CA GLU A 33 -13.37 0.19 40.00
C GLU A 33 -14.86 -0.15 39.93
N LEU A 34 -15.19 -1.29 39.29
CA LEU A 34 -16.39 -2.14 39.53
C LEU A 34 -16.48 -3.22 38.44
N LEU A 35 -15.95 -4.43 38.72
CA LEU A 35 -16.38 -5.72 38.14
C LEU A 35 -15.57 -6.88 38.77
N SER A 36 -15.73 -7.06 40.08
CA SER A 36 -15.31 -8.25 40.81
C SER A 36 -16.52 -8.81 41.58
N ASN A 37 -16.47 -10.11 41.91
CA ASN A 37 -17.51 -10.90 42.57
C ASN A 37 -18.70 -11.33 41.69
N GLN A 38 -18.51 -12.43 40.95
CA GLN A 38 -19.36 -13.64 41.12
C GLN A 38 -18.70 -14.84 40.43
N SER A 39 -17.95 -15.62 41.21
CA SER A 39 -17.26 -16.82 40.75
C SER A 39 -17.05 -17.79 41.90
N GLN A 40 -18.03 -18.64 42.18
CA GLN A 40 -17.82 -19.84 43.01
C GLN A 40 -18.85 -20.92 42.70
N ASP A 41 -18.34 -22.16 42.75
CA ASP A 41 -19.00 -23.43 43.01
C ASP A 41 -20.22 -23.84 42.18
N LEU A 42 -19.98 -24.78 41.24
CA LEU A 42 -20.58 -26.12 41.33
C LEU A 42 -19.79 -27.13 40.48
N THR A 43 -18.88 -27.87 41.11
CA THR A 43 -18.19 -29.03 40.52
C THR A 43 -18.46 -30.28 41.36
N THR A 44 -19.29 -31.20 40.88
CA THR A 44 -19.32 -32.64 41.24
C THR A 44 -20.40 -33.36 40.41
N LEU A 45 -20.32 -34.70 40.36
CA LEU A 45 -21.19 -35.63 39.61
C LEU A 45 -21.03 -35.54 38.07
N GLY A 46 -20.62 -36.61 37.37
CA GLY A 46 -20.11 -37.90 37.83
C GLY A 46 -19.79 -38.84 36.66
N ASP A 47 -18.75 -39.68 36.78
CA ASP A 47 -18.44 -40.72 35.79
C ASP A 47 -19.35 -41.96 36.02
N GLU A 48 -20.19 -42.32 35.05
CA GLU A 48 -20.74 -43.68 34.95
C GLU A 48 -20.74 -44.22 33.50
N SER A 49 -19.89 -45.24 33.30
CA SER A 49 -19.94 -46.31 32.28
C SER A 49 -20.59 -46.04 30.91
N ILE A 50 -19.76 -45.98 29.87
CA ILE A 50 -20.13 -46.49 28.55
C ILE A 50 -20.10 -48.03 28.63
N THR A 51 -21.16 -48.70 28.21
CA THR A 51 -21.20 -50.16 28.01
C THR A 51 -21.56 -50.50 26.57
N GLU A 52 -20.82 -51.43 26.00
CA GLU A 52 -21.07 -51.94 24.65
C GLU A 52 -22.28 -52.88 24.63
N GLN A 53 -23.15 -52.74 23.64
CA GLN A 53 -23.95 -53.87 23.16
C GLN A 53 -24.43 -53.67 21.71
N GLU A 54 -23.60 -54.09 20.75
CA GLU A 54 -24.05 -54.31 19.38
C GLU A 54 -25.00 -55.52 19.30
N LYS A 55 -26.04 -55.43 18.46
CA LYS A 55 -26.39 -56.53 17.54
C LYS A 55 -27.37 -56.12 16.43
N ASN A 56 -26.86 -56.23 15.20
CA ASN A 56 -27.53 -56.51 13.93
C ASN A 56 -29.04 -56.23 13.78
N ILE A 57 -29.36 -55.28 12.91
CA ILE A 57 -30.30 -55.54 11.81
C ILE A 57 -29.63 -55.09 10.51
N ASP A 58 -29.58 -55.97 9.50
CA ASP A 58 -29.07 -55.64 8.17
C ASP A 58 -29.95 -54.60 7.47
N GLY A 59 -29.34 -53.50 7.03
CA GLY A 59 -30.01 -52.47 6.24
C GLY A 59 -28.99 -51.61 5.49
N LYS A 60 -29.08 -51.58 4.15
CA LYS A 60 -28.21 -50.73 3.31
C LYS A 60 -28.60 -49.25 3.47
N SER A 61 -28.13 -48.63 4.55
CA SER A 61 -28.10 -47.18 4.66
C SER A 61 -27.00 -46.63 3.75
N SER A 62 -27.38 -45.85 2.75
CA SER A 62 -26.42 -44.97 2.07
C SER A 62 -25.93 -43.94 3.08
N LEU A 63 -24.62 -43.89 3.37
CA LEU A 63 -24.06 -42.80 4.18
C LEU A 63 -24.42 -41.48 3.50
N ALA A 64 -25.25 -40.68 4.19
CA ALA A 64 -25.51 -39.32 3.78
C ALA A 64 -24.23 -38.52 4.03
N LEU A 65 -23.53 -38.19 2.94
CA LEU A 65 -22.34 -37.33 2.96
C LEU A 65 -22.65 -36.07 3.78
N THR A 66 -21.72 -35.69 4.64
CA THR A 66 -21.81 -34.43 5.36
C THR A 66 -21.87 -33.26 4.37
N LYS A 67 -22.35 -32.10 4.84
CA LYS A 67 -22.39 -30.90 4.01
C LYS A 67 -21.00 -30.45 3.56
N GLU A 68 -19.95 -30.81 4.29
CA GLU A 68 -18.55 -30.52 3.96
C GLU A 68 -18.03 -31.49 2.88
N GLU A 69 -18.16 -32.80 3.05
CA GLU A 69 -17.80 -33.79 2.02
C GLU A 69 -18.55 -33.56 0.70
N THR A 70 -19.84 -33.20 0.77
CA THR A 70 -20.66 -32.87 -0.42
C THR A 70 -20.11 -31.64 -1.17
N VAL A 71 -19.60 -30.65 -0.44
CA VAL A 71 -18.97 -29.45 -1.02
C VAL A 71 -17.61 -29.79 -1.61
N GLU A 72 -16.80 -30.56 -0.89
CA GLU A 72 -15.47 -30.97 -1.33
C GLU A 72 -15.56 -31.78 -2.64
N LEU A 73 -16.45 -32.78 -2.70
CA LEU A 73 -16.75 -33.54 -3.92
C LEU A 73 -17.25 -32.66 -5.08
N THR A 74 -18.03 -31.61 -4.80
CA THR A 74 -18.52 -30.68 -5.83
C THR A 74 -17.41 -29.79 -6.37
N MET A 75 -16.45 -29.38 -5.53
CA MET A 75 -15.41 -28.41 -5.88
C MET A 75 -14.04 -29.02 -6.23
N ALA A 76 -13.81 -30.32 -5.94
CA ALA A 76 -12.52 -31.00 -6.04
C ALA A 76 -11.79 -30.80 -7.37
N SER A 77 -12.51 -30.84 -8.49
CA SER A 77 -11.97 -30.63 -9.85
C SER A 77 -11.43 -29.22 -10.10
N THR A 78 -11.72 -28.26 -9.20
CA THR A 78 -11.30 -26.86 -9.29
C THR A 78 -10.38 -26.43 -8.15
N SER A 79 -10.20 -27.25 -7.11
CA SER A 79 -9.44 -26.89 -5.91
C SER A 79 -7.95 -26.75 -6.22
N LEU A 80 -7.29 -25.78 -5.59
CA LEU A 80 -5.84 -25.62 -5.70
C LEU A 80 -5.11 -26.59 -4.74
N PRO A 81 -3.84 -26.95 -5.02
CA PRO A 81 -3.05 -27.77 -4.09
C PRO A 81 -3.02 -27.17 -2.67
N GLY A 82 -3.56 -27.92 -1.71
CA GLY A 82 -3.68 -27.53 -0.30
C GLY A 82 -4.89 -26.65 0.03
N GLU A 83 -5.76 -26.33 -0.94
CA GLU A 83 -7.01 -25.62 -0.70
C GLU A 83 -8.11 -26.57 -0.20
N VAL A 84 -8.81 -26.15 0.86
CA VAL A 84 -9.88 -26.91 1.52
C VAL A 84 -11.11 -26.01 1.64
N PHE A 85 -12.26 -26.51 1.19
CA PHE A 85 -13.56 -25.86 1.32
C PHE A 85 -14.22 -26.25 2.63
N HIS A 86 -14.77 -25.27 3.35
CA HIS A 86 -15.28 -25.44 4.72
C HIS A 86 -16.59 -24.68 4.95
N GLY A 87 -17.39 -24.51 3.89
CA GLY A 87 -18.70 -23.88 3.98
C GLY A 87 -19.37 -23.68 2.63
N SER A 88 -20.70 -23.80 2.62
CA SER A 88 -21.53 -23.46 1.45
C SER A 88 -22.94 -23.00 1.83
N VAL A 89 -23.57 -22.26 0.93
CA VAL A 89 -24.98 -21.86 1.06
C VAL A 89 -25.64 -21.67 -0.29
N GLU A 90 -26.91 -22.04 -0.35
CA GLU A 90 -27.81 -21.72 -1.45
C GLU A 90 -28.50 -20.38 -1.16
N CYS A 91 -28.27 -19.42 -2.04
CA CYS A 91 -28.91 -18.12 -2.08
C CYS A 91 -29.92 -18.11 -3.25
N ILE A 92 -30.91 -17.22 -3.21
CA ILE A 92 -31.95 -17.08 -4.25
C ILE A 92 -31.36 -16.79 -5.64
N ASN A 93 -30.15 -16.23 -5.72
CA ASN A 93 -29.51 -15.83 -6.97
C ASN A 93 -28.14 -16.46 -7.24
N CYS A 94 -27.64 -17.35 -6.38
CA CYS A 94 -26.37 -18.06 -6.56
C CYS A 94 -26.18 -19.18 -5.52
N HIS A 95 -25.26 -20.12 -5.78
CA HIS A 95 -24.67 -20.94 -4.71
C HIS A 95 -23.29 -20.40 -4.37
N LEU A 96 -23.04 -20.19 -3.07
CA LEU A 96 -21.74 -19.78 -2.54
C LEU A 96 -21.01 -21.01 -1.99
N TYR A 97 -19.71 -21.09 -2.30
CA TYR A 97 -18.74 -21.98 -1.69
C TYR A 97 -17.60 -21.15 -1.08
N LEU A 98 -17.12 -21.53 0.10
CA LEU A 98 -16.04 -20.86 0.82
C LEU A 98 -14.90 -21.83 1.10
N SER A 99 -13.70 -21.48 0.65
CA SER A 99 -12.43 -22.05 1.10
C SER A 99 -11.65 -21.03 1.91
N HIS A 100 -10.58 -21.49 2.58
CA HIS A 100 -9.65 -20.61 3.28
C HIS A 100 -8.82 -19.71 2.33
N TYR A 101 -8.99 -19.85 1.01
CA TYR A 101 -8.34 -19.01 -0.01
C TYR A 101 -9.32 -18.08 -0.74
N ARG A 102 -10.54 -18.54 -1.06
CA ARG A 102 -11.49 -17.83 -1.93
C ARG A 102 -12.96 -18.18 -1.66
N ILE A 103 -13.82 -17.26 -2.05
CA ILE A 103 -15.24 -17.51 -2.29
C ILE A 103 -15.42 -17.85 -3.77
N ILE A 104 -16.21 -18.86 -4.08
CA ILE A 104 -16.70 -19.15 -5.43
C ILE A 104 -18.22 -18.97 -5.43
N LEU A 105 -18.73 -18.20 -6.40
CA LEU A 105 -20.17 -18.04 -6.64
C LEU A 105 -20.53 -18.73 -7.95
N THR A 106 -21.56 -19.58 -7.92
CA THR A 106 -22.11 -20.24 -9.11
C THR A 106 -23.56 -19.83 -9.35
N CYS A 107 -24.04 -19.95 -10.58
CA CYS A 107 -25.46 -19.83 -10.91
C CYS A 107 -26.23 -21.10 -10.49
N GLU A 108 -27.56 -21.09 -10.63
CA GLU A 108 -28.41 -22.25 -10.37
C GLU A 108 -27.99 -23.50 -11.17
N ALA A 109 -27.53 -23.31 -12.42
CA ALA A 109 -26.95 -24.35 -13.28
C ALA A 109 -25.51 -24.77 -12.92
N ARG A 110 -25.00 -24.38 -11.75
CA ARG A 110 -23.65 -24.65 -11.20
C ARG A 110 -22.47 -24.07 -12.00
N GLU A 111 -22.69 -23.25 -13.01
CA GLU A 111 -21.62 -22.55 -13.73
C GLU A 111 -21.00 -21.45 -12.86
N VAL A 112 -19.68 -21.26 -12.92
CA VAL A 112 -18.96 -20.27 -12.10
C VAL A 112 -19.20 -18.85 -12.61
N VAL A 113 -19.81 -18.02 -11.77
CA VAL A 113 -20.10 -16.60 -12.01
C VAL A 113 -19.03 -15.69 -11.39
N ALA A 114 -18.46 -16.08 -10.25
CA ALA A 114 -17.41 -15.31 -9.60
C ALA A 114 -16.39 -16.20 -8.88
N VAL A 115 -15.13 -15.76 -8.88
CA VAL A 115 -14.06 -16.26 -8.02
C VAL A 115 -13.45 -15.07 -7.30
N ILE A 116 -13.59 -15.01 -5.98
CA ILE A 116 -13.23 -13.86 -5.14
C ILE A 116 -12.21 -14.34 -4.10
N PRO A 117 -10.90 -14.11 -4.29
CA PRO A 117 -9.91 -14.42 -3.27
C PRO A 117 -10.22 -13.69 -1.96
N VAL A 118 -10.05 -14.35 -0.81
CA VAL A 118 -10.32 -13.77 0.52
C VAL A 118 -9.54 -12.47 0.72
N ALA A 119 -8.28 -12.43 0.28
CA ALA A 119 -7.44 -11.23 0.33
C ALA A 119 -7.96 -10.03 -0.50
N ASN A 120 -8.86 -10.25 -1.46
CA ASN A 120 -9.50 -9.21 -2.30
C ASN A 120 -10.79 -8.65 -1.68
N ILE A 121 -11.32 -9.27 -0.61
CA ILE A 121 -12.44 -8.70 0.16
C ILE A 121 -11.94 -7.44 0.90
N ASP A 122 -12.63 -6.32 0.74
CA ASP A 122 -12.40 -5.06 1.47
C ASP A 122 -13.38 -4.91 2.64
N GLU A 123 -14.66 -5.21 2.40
CA GLU A 123 -15.74 -5.02 3.37
C GLU A 123 -16.94 -5.93 3.04
N ILE A 124 -17.69 -6.32 4.07
CA ILE A 124 -18.93 -7.08 3.97
C ILE A 124 -20.05 -6.24 4.59
N GLU A 125 -21.07 -5.90 3.82
CA GLU A 125 -22.20 -5.10 4.29
C GLU A 125 -23.49 -5.92 4.38
N ASN A 126 -24.30 -5.62 5.40
CA ASN A 126 -25.67 -6.14 5.56
C ASN A 126 -26.65 -4.97 5.76
N ARG A 127 -26.80 -4.13 4.72
CA ARG A 127 -27.72 -2.96 4.74
C ARG A 127 -29.19 -3.32 4.53
N ASN A 128 -29.48 -4.56 4.11
CA ASN A 128 -30.82 -5.07 3.83
C ASN A 128 -30.93 -6.48 4.45
N PRO A 129 -31.93 -6.78 5.28
CA PRO A 129 -32.00 -8.04 6.05
C PRO A 129 -31.91 -9.34 5.25
N LEU A 130 -32.15 -9.31 3.93
CA LEU A 130 -32.05 -10.46 3.04
C LEU A 130 -30.92 -10.35 2.01
N VAL A 131 -30.10 -9.29 2.01
CA VAL A 131 -29.05 -9.09 1.00
C VAL A 131 -27.71 -8.70 1.63
N LEU A 132 -26.76 -9.65 1.59
CA LEU A 132 -25.35 -9.43 1.91
C LEU A 132 -24.64 -8.86 0.68
N THR A 133 -23.79 -7.85 0.89
CA THR A 133 -22.99 -7.24 -0.16
C THR A 133 -21.49 -7.42 0.12
N ILE A 134 -20.77 -8.05 -0.81
CA ILE A 134 -19.31 -8.22 -0.76
C ILE A 134 -18.67 -7.09 -1.57
N LEU A 135 -17.96 -6.19 -0.90
CA LEU A 135 -17.17 -5.12 -1.54
C LEU A 135 -15.73 -5.61 -1.74
N CYS A 136 -15.24 -5.55 -2.98
CA CYS A 136 -13.89 -5.98 -3.32
C CYS A 136 -12.92 -4.78 -3.45
N LYS A 137 -11.62 -5.06 -3.29
CA LYS A 137 -10.52 -4.08 -3.43
C LYS A 137 -10.34 -3.64 -4.88
N GLU A 138 -10.72 -4.47 -5.85
CA GLU A 138 -10.79 -4.16 -7.28
C GLU A 138 -12.06 -3.40 -7.73
N ALA A 139 -12.74 -2.69 -6.80
CA ALA A 139 -14.00 -1.97 -7.01
C ALA A 139 -15.24 -2.80 -7.42
N LYS A 140 -15.11 -4.10 -7.73
CA LYS A 140 -16.25 -5.01 -7.94
C LYS A 140 -17.10 -5.14 -6.67
N THR A 141 -18.40 -5.37 -6.86
CA THR A 141 -19.40 -5.51 -5.79
C THR A 141 -20.33 -6.67 -6.11
N TRP A 142 -20.48 -7.63 -5.19
CA TRP A 142 -21.35 -8.79 -5.35
C TRP A 142 -22.49 -8.77 -4.33
N LYS A 143 -23.72 -9.07 -4.76
CA LYS A 143 -24.94 -8.99 -3.93
C LYS A 143 -25.59 -10.38 -3.86
N LEU A 144 -25.65 -10.96 -2.67
CA LEU A 144 -26.17 -12.30 -2.40
C LEU A 144 -27.51 -12.18 -1.66
N ARG A 145 -28.59 -12.69 -2.25
CA ARG A 145 -29.93 -12.64 -1.68
C ARG A 145 -30.28 -13.97 -0.99
N PHE A 146 -30.53 -13.93 0.31
CA PHE A 146 -30.90 -15.11 1.10
C PHE A 146 -32.42 -15.29 1.15
N SER A 147 -32.86 -16.52 1.41
CA SER A 147 -34.26 -16.88 1.63
C SER A 147 -34.78 -16.44 3.00
N THR A 148 -33.91 -16.34 4.01
CA THR A 148 -34.28 -15.92 5.37
C THR A 148 -33.24 -14.97 5.99
N VAL A 149 -33.66 -14.21 6.99
CA VAL A 149 -32.82 -13.21 7.69
C VAL A 149 -31.78 -13.91 8.58
N GLU A 150 -32.12 -15.08 9.13
CA GLU A 150 -31.23 -15.90 9.96
C GLU A 150 -30.04 -16.39 9.12
N MET A 151 -30.29 -16.82 7.88
CA MET A 151 -29.25 -17.25 6.95
C MET A 151 -28.37 -16.08 6.49
N ALA A 152 -28.95 -14.91 6.22
CA ALA A 152 -28.18 -13.70 5.92
C ALA A 152 -27.30 -13.28 7.11
N CYS A 153 -27.82 -13.31 8.33
CA CYS A 153 -27.10 -12.98 9.56
C CYS A 153 -26.00 -14.00 9.91
N LEU A 154 -26.21 -15.29 9.64
CA LEU A 154 -25.19 -16.33 9.78
C LEU A 154 -24.05 -16.09 8.79
N TRP A 155 -24.36 -15.88 7.51
CA TRP A 155 -23.32 -15.66 6.50
C TRP A 155 -22.64 -14.30 6.60
N TYR A 156 -23.29 -13.28 7.16
CA TYR A 156 -22.64 -12.05 7.59
C TYR A 156 -21.55 -12.34 8.64
N LYS A 157 -21.82 -13.15 9.67
CA LYS A 157 -20.79 -13.54 10.66
C LYS A 157 -19.66 -14.37 10.02
N ASN A 158 -20.01 -15.30 9.12
CA ASN A 158 -19.05 -16.17 8.45
C ASN A 158 -18.17 -15.45 7.41
N LEU A 159 -18.57 -14.30 6.89
CA LEU A 159 -17.80 -13.55 5.90
C LEU A 159 -17.15 -12.27 6.46
N SER A 160 -17.78 -11.57 7.40
CA SER A 160 -17.25 -10.30 7.92
C SER A 160 -15.92 -10.44 8.66
N HIS A 161 -15.61 -11.61 9.23
CA HIS A 161 -14.28 -11.85 9.80
C HIS A 161 -13.18 -11.93 8.73
N LEU A 162 -13.49 -12.44 7.52
CA LEU A 162 -12.54 -12.54 6.39
C LEU A 162 -12.07 -11.16 5.89
N ALA A 163 -12.93 -10.15 5.96
CA ALA A 163 -12.60 -8.77 5.59
C ALA A 163 -11.68 -8.07 6.61
N VAL A 164 -11.64 -8.53 7.86
CA VAL A 164 -10.85 -7.92 8.94
C VAL A 164 -9.71 -8.80 9.44
N ASP A 165 -9.61 -10.05 9.00
CA ASP A 165 -8.56 -10.97 9.40
C ASP A 165 -7.17 -10.43 9.01
N LYS A 166 -6.24 -10.61 9.94
CA LYS A 166 -4.85 -10.17 9.89
C LYS A 166 -3.96 -11.33 10.30
N SER A 167 -4.26 -12.50 9.72
CA SER A 167 -3.47 -13.72 9.88
C SER A 167 -1.97 -13.44 9.69
N PRO A 168 -1.10 -14.06 10.50
CA PRO A 168 0.34 -14.02 10.30
C PRO A 168 0.73 -14.35 8.86
N ILE A 169 1.78 -13.71 8.34
CA ILE A 169 2.17 -13.79 6.93
C ILE A 169 2.44 -15.25 6.49
N ASP A 170 3.01 -16.05 7.38
CA ASP A 170 3.26 -17.49 7.27
C ASP A 170 2.00 -18.35 7.08
N LYS A 171 0.81 -17.82 7.42
CA LYS A 171 -0.49 -18.46 7.21
C LYS A 171 -1.19 -18.03 5.91
N MET A 172 -0.60 -17.13 5.13
CA MET A 172 -1.16 -16.78 3.81
C MET A 172 -1.11 -18.00 2.88
N PHE A 173 -2.20 -18.26 2.14
CA PHE A 173 -2.35 -19.44 1.27
C PHE A 173 -1.17 -19.68 0.30
N THR A 174 -0.45 -18.64 -0.12
CA THR A 174 0.79 -18.73 -0.91
C THR A 174 1.81 -19.70 -0.31
N PHE A 175 1.94 -19.77 1.02
CA PHE A 175 2.85 -20.69 1.70
C PHE A 175 2.32 -22.13 1.69
N THR A 176 1.01 -22.31 1.91
CA THR A 176 0.33 -23.62 1.77
C THR A 176 0.52 -24.18 0.36
N LEU A 177 0.19 -23.39 -0.67
CA LEU A 177 0.31 -23.75 -2.09
C LEU A 177 1.75 -24.08 -2.48
N SER A 178 2.73 -23.29 -2.02
CA SER A 178 4.16 -23.53 -2.27
C SER A 178 4.66 -24.82 -1.59
N SER A 179 4.25 -25.07 -0.35
CA SER A 179 4.55 -26.30 0.39
C SER A 179 3.93 -27.53 -0.27
N GLU A 180 2.70 -27.43 -0.78
CA GLU A 180 2.01 -28.56 -1.38
C GLU A 180 2.53 -28.88 -2.79
N LEU A 181 2.77 -27.88 -3.64
CA LEU A 181 3.43 -28.08 -4.93
C LEU A 181 4.82 -28.72 -4.76
N HIS A 182 5.57 -28.35 -3.73
CA HIS A 182 6.86 -28.99 -3.41
C HIS A 182 6.73 -30.50 -3.13
N LYS A 183 5.69 -30.92 -2.38
CA LYS A 183 5.43 -32.34 -2.06
C LYS A 183 4.96 -33.13 -3.29
N GLN A 184 4.08 -32.54 -4.10
CA GLN A 184 3.49 -33.19 -5.28
C GLN A 184 4.51 -33.40 -6.40
N GLY A 185 5.51 -32.51 -6.51
CA GLY A 185 6.55 -32.57 -7.53
C GLY A 185 6.02 -32.36 -8.95
N SER A 186 6.89 -32.55 -9.94
CA SER A 186 6.59 -32.24 -11.35
C SER A 186 5.55 -33.15 -12.01
N GLU A 187 5.38 -34.38 -11.51
CA GLU A 187 4.57 -35.41 -12.15
C GLU A 187 3.09 -35.34 -11.75
N HIS A 188 2.79 -34.89 -10.52
CA HIS A 188 1.44 -34.81 -9.97
C HIS A 188 0.91 -33.36 -9.87
N SER A 189 1.80 -32.36 -9.92
CA SER A 189 1.38 -30.95 -9.96
C SER A 189 0.75 -30.58 -11.30
N ASN A 190 -0.23 -29.66 -11.28
CA ASN A 190 -0.68 -28.98 -12.50
C ASN A 190 0.51 -28.29 -13.21
N PRO A 191 0.74 -28.49 -14.53
CA PRO A 191 1.93 -27.98 -15.21
C PRO A 191 2.11 -26.46 -15.15
N PHE A 192 1.03 -25.67 -15.14
CA PHE A 192 1.10 -24.20 -15.06
C PHE A 192 1.49 -23.75 -13.64
N LEU A 193 0.88 -24.34 -12.60
CA LEU A 193 1.23 -24.07 -11.21
C LEU A 193 2.68 -24.48 -10.91
N TRP A 194 3.12 -25.62 -11.44
CA TRP A 194 4.49 -26.11 -11.31
C TRP A 194 5.51 -25.18 -11.99
N GLN A 195 5.22 -24.65 -13.18
CA GLN A 195 6.06 -23.65 -13.84
C GLN A 195 6.20 -22.35 -13.02
N ILE A 196 5.11 -21.87 -12.41
CA ILE A 196 5.13 -20.70 -11.52
C ILE A 196 5.99 -20.99 -10.28
N TYR A 197 5.81 -22.15 -9.65
CA TYR A 197 6.60 -22.58 -8.49
C TYR A 197 8.10 -22.68 -8.83
N GLN A 198 8.45 -23.36 -9.93
CA GLN A 198 9.84 -23.44 -10.41
C GLN A 198 10.45 -22.07 -10.74
N LYS A 199 9.64 -21.11 -11.23
CA LYS A 199 10.11 -19.74 -11.47
C LYS A 199 10.39 -19.01 -10.15
N GLY A 200 9.48 -19.10 -9.17
CA GLY A 200 9.69 -18.52 -7.84
C GLY A 200 10.98 -19.00 -7.16
N LEU A 201 11.34 -20.28 -7.33
CA LEU A 201 12.63 -20.81 -6.85
C LEU A 201 13.85 -20.24 -7.60
N LYS A 202 13.74 -20.00 -8.91
CA LYS A 202 14.84 -19.50 -9.76
C LYS A 202 15.09 -18.01 -9.59
N ASP A 203 14.04 -17.23 -9.33
CA ASP A 203 14.12 -15.78 -9.10
C ASP A 203 14.65 -15.47 -7.67
N GLY A 204 14.85 -16.49 -6.83
CA GLY A 204 15.68 -16.46 -5.63
C GLY A 204 15.12 -15.57 -4.51
N ASN A 205 15.94 -14.63 -4.04
CA ASN A 205 15.54 -13.68 -2.99
C ASN A 205 14.45 -12.68 -3.44
N GLY A 206 14.17 -12.59 -4.75
CA GLY A 206 13.31 -11.54 -5.33
C GLY A 206 13.94 -10.14 -5.35
N GLU A 207 15.25 -10.01 -5.08
CA GLU A 207 16.00 -8.74 -5.20
C GLU A 207 16.60 -8.64 -6.61
N GLU A 208 16.15 -7.67 -7.40
CA GLU A 208 16.68 -7.44 -8.75
C GLU A 208 18.12 -6.93 -8.68
N SER A 209 18.97 -7.44 -9.58
CA SER A 209 20.38 -7.05 -9.59
C SER A 209 20.52 -5.58 -10.01
N VAL A 210 20.80 -4.73 -9.02
CA VAL A 210 21.17 -3.33 -9.24
C VAL A 210 22.37 -3.20 -10.17
N GLU A 211 23.25 -4.19 -10.25
CA GLU A 211 24.34 -4.25 -11.23
C GLU A 211 23.83 -4.36 -12.68
N LYS A 212 22.77 -5.16 -12.93
CA LYS A 212 22.14 -5.23 -14.26
C LYS A 212 21.56 -3.87 -14.64
N GLU A 213 20.76 -3.25 -13.77
CA GLU A 213 20.19 -1.92 -14.03
C GLU A 213 21.27 -0.84 -14.16
N PHE A 214 22.29 -0.83 -13.30
CA PHE A 214 23.38 0.14 -13.34
C PHE A 214 24.13 0.10 -14.69
N ASN A 215 24.41 -1.09 -15.21
CA ASN A 215 25.05 -1.26 -16.51
C ASN A 215 24.07 -0.99 -17.67
N ARG A 216 22.79 -1.42 -17.60
CA ARG A 216 21.77 -1.16 -18.63
C ARG A 216 21.47 0.33 -18.80
N LEU A 217 21.46 1.07 -17.69
CA LEU A 217 21.26 2.52 -17.63
C LEU A 217 22.55 3.33 -17.88
N GLN A 218 23.70 2.66 -18.06
CA GLN A 218 24.98 3.27 -18.44
C GLN A 218 25.45 4.37 -17.47
N TYR A 219 25.29 4.16 -16.16
CA TYR A 219 25.75 5.11 -15.14
C TYR A 219 27.27 5.38 -15.26
N ASN A 220 27.64 6.66 -15.36
CA ASN A 220 29.01 7.12 -15.42
C ASN A 220 29.73 6.84 -14.08
N LYS A 221 30.65 5.85 -14.09
CA LYS A 221 31.32 5.32 -12.88
C LYS A 221 32.22 6.35 -12.18
N LYS A 222 32.60 7.44 -12.83
CA LYS A 222 33.29 8.58 -12.21
C LYS A 222 32.39 9.35 -11.23
N HIS A 223 31.07 9.26 -11.42
CA HIS A 223 30.08 10.07 -10.73
C HIS A 223 29.15 9.24 -9.85
N TRP A 224 28.81 8.02 -10.25
CA TRP A 224 27.93 7.12 -9.50
C TRP A 224 28.58 5.76 -9.25
N ARG A 225 28.36 5.21 -8.05
CA ARG A 225 28.78 3.88 -7.64
C ARG A 225 27.63 3.13 -6.98
N ILE A 226 27.72 1.81 -6.99
CA ILE A 226 26.89 0.96 -6.13
C ILE A 226 27.55 0.92 -4.76
N SER A 227 26.77 1.21 -3.71
CA SER A 227 27.18 1.10 -2.31
C SER A 227 26.71 -0.22 -1.72
N THR A 228 27.56 -0.79 -0.86
CA THR A 228 27.31 -2.00 -0.06
C THR A 228 26.87 -1.69 1.37
N LYS A 229 26.72 -0.40 1.71
CA LYS A 229 26.49 0.09 3.07
C LYS A 229 25.25 -0.50 3.75
N ASN A 230 24.25 -0.91 2.97
CA ASN A 230 23.00 -1.47 3.47
C ASN A 230 22.90 -3.00 3.33
N ASN A 231 24.00 -3.71 3.06
CA ASN A 231 23.99 -5.16 2.79
C ASN A 231 23.29 -6.01 3.88
N ASP A 232 23.29 -5.54 5.13
CA ASP A 232 22.68 -6.18 6.29
C ASP A 232 21.42 -5.45 6.82
N PHE A 233 20.90 -4.49 6.05
CA PHE A 233 19.75 -3.62 6.37
C PHE A 233 19.88 -2.75 7.63
N LYS A 234 21.06 -2.65 8.27
CA LYS A 234 21.23 -1.81 9.48
C LYS A 234 21.27 -0.31 9.18
N PHE A 235 21.67 0.08 7.97
CA PHE A 235 21.74 1.49 7.59
C PHE A 235 20.34 2.06 7.30
N CYS A 236 19.54 1.37 6.48
CA CYS A 236 18.13 1.67 6.23
C CYS A 236 17.35 0.36 6.02
N ASP A 237 16.47 0.02 6.97
CA ASP A 237 15.72 -1.24 6.99
C ASP A 237 14.50 -1.29 6.05
N THR A 238 14.38 -0.31 5.14
CA THR A 238 13.32 -0.22 4.13
C THR A 238 13.84 0.10 2.73
N TYR A 239 15.15 0.02 2.51
CA TYR A 239 15.83 0.13 1.22
C TYR A 239 16.45 -1.21 0.81
N PRO A 240 16.75 -1.44 -0.49
CA PRO A 240 17.51 -2.61 -0.94
C PRO A 240 18.87 -2.72 -0.26
N ARG A 241 19.50 -3.90 -0.32
CA ARG A 241 20.84 -4.14 0.22
C ARG A 241 21.89 -3.22 -0.40
N LYS A 242 21.69 -2.91 -1.67
CA LYS A 242 22.60 -2.12 -2.50
C LYS A 242 21.87 -0.92 -3.11
N ILE A 243 22.46 0.25 -2.93
CA ILE A 243 21.92 1.55 -3.36
C ILE A 243 22.93 2.29 -4.24
N ILE A 244 22.46 3.14 -5.15
CA ILE A 244 23.34 3.90 -6.06
C ILE A 244 23.55 5.30 -5.46
N VAL A 245 24.82 5.68 -5.26
CA VAL A 245 25.24 6.90 -4.55
C VAL A 245 26.40 7.58 -5.31
N PRO A 246 26.72 8.85 -5.02
CA PRO A 246 27.86 9.51 -5.65
C PRO A 246 29.19 8.79 -5.41
N THR A 247 30.02 8.64 -6.43
CA THR A 247 31.36 8.03 -6.31
C THR A 247 32.27 8.79 -5.35
N SER A 248 32.05 10.11 -5.22
CA SER A 248 32.77 11.02 -4.32
C SER A 248 32.35 10.95 -2.84
N PHE A 249 31.48 10.02 -2.44
CA PHE A 249 31.00 9.85 -1.07
C PHE A 249 31.11 8.37 -0.68
N SER A 250 31.93 8.03 0.32
CA SER A 250 32.29 6.63 0.65
C SER A 250 31.28 5.92 1.57
N ASP A 251 31.41 4.60 1.79
CA ASP A 251 30.52 3.84 2.70
C ASP A 251 30.77 4.20 4.20
N GLU A 252 31.94 4.77 4.50
CA GLU A 252 32.28 5.40 5.77
C GLU A 252 31.58 6.76 5.91
N MET A 253 31.62 7.60 4.86
CA MET A 253 30.90 8.88 4.84
C MET A 253 29.38 8.67 4.92
N LEU A 254 28.83 7.63 4.26
CA LEU A 254 27.41 7.27 4.41
C LEU A 254 27.02 6.97 5.87
N GLN A 255 27.96 6.59 6.75
CA GLN A 255 27.66 6.39 8.17
C GLN A 255 27.25 7.68 8.90
N THR A 256 27.74 8.85 8.44
CA THR A 256 27.43 10.14 9.07
C THR A 256 26.02 10.65 8.70
N LEU A 257 25.34 9.98 7.75
CA LEU A 257 23.95 10.25 7.37
C LEU A 257 22.92 9.51 8.23
N ASP A 258 23.30 8.87 9.34
CA ASP A 258 22.32 8.29 10.25
C ASP A 258 21.41 9.40 10.82
N THR A 259 20.10 9.19 10.76
CA THR A 259 19.01 10.15 11.07
C THR A 259 18.92 11.40 10.19
N ALA A 260 19.84 11.62 9.24
CA ALA A 260 19.82 12.76 8.31
C ALA A 260 18.52 12.87 7.48
N ARG A 261 17.93 11.71 7.18
CA ARG A 261 16.69 11.54 6.40
C ARG A 261 15.75 10.62 7.17
N PHE A 262 14.45 10.83 7.01
CA PHE A 262 13.42 10.00 7.66
C PHE A 262 13.63 8.51 7.36
N LEU A 263 13.69 7.68 8.41
CA LEU A 263 13.95 6.24 8.31
C LEU A 263 15.28 5.90 7.58
N ASN A 264 16.24 6.84 7.54
CA ASN A 264 17.52 6.75 6.81
C ASN A 264 17.36 6.53 5.30
N ARG A 265 16.21 6.90 4.72
CA ARG A 265 15.91 6.77 3.28
C ARG A 265 16.56 7.92 2.50
N ILE A 266 17.89 7.91 2.47
CA ILE A 266 18.73 8.96 1.85
C ILE A 266 18.50 9.09 0.34
N PRO A 267 18.82 10.25 -0.27
CA PRO A 267 18.89 10.39 -1.73
C PRO A 267 19.71 9.26 -2.37
N THR A 268 19.09 8.47 -3.23
CA THR A 268 19.75 7.42 -4.01
C THR A 268 19.24 7.42 -5.44
N ALA A 269 20.16 7.22 -6.39
CA ALA A 269 19.84 7.21 -7.80
C ALA A 269 19.05 5.94 -8.20
N VAL A 270 18.02 6.12 -9.02
CA VAL A 270 17.16 5.04 -9.50
C VAL A 270 16.97 5.02 -11.02
N TRP A 271 17.26 6.12 -11.72
CA TRP A 271 17.34 6.15 -13.18
C TRP A 271 18.43 7.11 -13.67
N ASN A 272 19.03 6.83 -14.82
CA ASN A 272 20.01 7.69 -15.49
C ASN A 272 19.57 7.93 -16.93
N CYS A 273 19.49 9.20 -17.33
CA CYS A 273 19.25 9.61 -18.71
C CYS A 273 20.53 9.40 -19.53
N LYS A 274 20.46 8.65 -20.63
CA LYS A 274 21.64 8.34 -21.45
C LYS A 274 22.01 9.51 -22.37
N GLU A 275 21.01 10.32 -22.68
CA GLU A 275 21.04 11.45 -23.60
C GLU A 275 21.54 12.74 -22.92
N THR A 276 21.49 12.81 -21.59
CA THR A 276 21.81 14.03 -20.82
C THR A 276 22.67 13.81 -19.56
N GLU A 277 22.98 12.56 -19.19
CA GLU A 277 23.53 12.15 -17.88
C GLU A 277 22.70 12.60 -16.66
N ALA A 278 21.48 13.14 -16.85
CA ALA A 278 20.63 13.58 -15.77
C ALA A 278 20.07 12.37 -14.99
N VAL A 279 20.27 12.39 -13.67
CA VAL A 279 19.89 11.29 -12.77
C VAL A 279 18.62 11.62 -11.99
N LEU A 280 17.72 10.64 -11.96
CA LEU A 280 16.55 10.61 -11.08
C LEU A 280 16.94 9.95 -9.77
N LEU A 281 16.84 10.69 -8.67
CA LEU A 281 17.02 10.22 -7.30
C LEU A 281 15.68 10.09 -6.58
N ARG A 282 15.65 9.28 -5.52
CA ARG A 282 14.55 9.23 -4.55
C ARG A 282 15.03 9.29 -3.10
N SER A 283 14.21 9.85 -2.21
CA SER A 283 14.44 9.89 -0.76
C SER A 283 13.14 9.99 0.04
N SER A 284 13.25 10.01 1.37
CA SER A 284 12.28 10.63 2.28
C SER A 284 12.58 12.13 2.50
N GLN A 285 11.71 12.82 3.23
CA GLN A 285 11.99 14.19 3.70
C GLN A 285 13.30 14.28 4.51
N PRO A 286 14.00 15.44 4.46
CA PRO A 286 15.12 15.73 5.35
C PRO A 286 14.67 15.78 6.81
N TYR A 287 15.60 15.48 7.72
CA TYR A 287 15.42 15.74 9.14
C TYR A 287 15.84 17.18 9.45
N ILE A 288 14.91 18.00 9.94
CA ILE A 288 15.11 19.41 10.28
C ILE A 288 15.00 19.56 11.80
N LYS A 289 16.14 19.88 12.45
CA LYS A 289 16.19 20.24 13.88
C LYS A 289 15.45 21.56 14.08
N PHE A 290 14.47 21.56 14.99
CA PHE A 290 13.50 22.66 15.17
C PHE A 290 14.13 24.07 15.28
N PHE A 291 15.28 24.20 15.95
CA PHE A 291 16.03 25.45 16.11
C PHE A 291 17.39 25.50 15.39
N MET A 292 17.81 24.43 14.70
CA MET A 292 19.18 24.31 14.14
C MET A 292 19.21 24.02 12.62
N GLY A 293 18.06 23.94 11.95
CA GLY A 293 18.01 23.67 10.51
C GLY A 293 18.27 22.20 10.16
N PRO A 294 18.69 21.89 8.92
CA PRO A 294 18.94 20.51 8.50
C PRO A 294 20.17 19.90 9.17
N ILE A 295 20.36 18.60 8.97
CA ILE A 295 21.63 17.92 9.30
C ILE A 295 22.69 18.33 8.28
N SER A 296 23.85 18.82 8.75
CA SER A 296 24.94 19.35 7.91
C SER A 296 25.43 18.34 6.87
N GLU A 297 25.49 17.07 7.29
CA GLU A 297 25.90 15.93 6.47
C GLU A 297 24.91 15.67 5.32
N ASP A 298 23.60 15.94 5.51
CA ASP A 298 22.59 15.88 4.44
C ASP A 298 22.80 16.97 3.39
N VAL A 299 23.12 18.20 3.83
CA VAL A 299 23.43 19.32 2.93
C VAL A 299 24.66 19.01 2.08
N ILE A 300 25.72 18.48 2.70
CA ILE A 300 26.93 18.03 1.99
C ILE A 300 26.58 16.91 1.01
N TYR A 301 25.83 15.89 1.43
CA TYR A 301 25.48 14.76 0.57
C TYR A 301 24.58 15.16 -0.61
N ILE A 302 23.65 16.10 -0.41
CA ILE A 302 22.85 16.70 -1.48
C ILE A 302 23.73 17.44 -2.49
N ASP A 303 24.73 18.20 -2.04
CA ASP A 303 25.69 18.86 -2.93
C ASP A 303 26.57 17.86 -3.72
N HIS A 304 26.94 16.73 -3.11
CA HIS A 304 27.58 15.62 -3.84
C HIS A 304 26.66 15.00 -4.90
N CYS A 305 25.37 14.76 -4.59
CA CYS A 305 24.37 14.26 -5.54
C CYS A 305 24.10 15.24 -6.69
N ARG A 306 24.14 16.55 -6.40
CA ARG A 306 24.02 17.64 -7.39
C ARG A 306 25.25 17.72 -8.31
N LYS A 307 26.45 17.50 -7.77
CA LYS A 307 27.72 17.59 -8.53
C LYS A 307 28.04 16.37 -9.40
N ALA A 308 27.37 15.24 -9.17
CA ALA A 308 27.56 13.95 -9.84
C ALA A 308 26.94 13.88 -11.26
N ILE A 309 27.33 14.81 -12.13
CA ILE A 309 26.98 14.89 -13.55
C ILE A 309 28.11 15.65 -14.30
N GLU A 310 28.42 15.31 -15.56
CA GLU A 310 29.35 16.11 -16.37
C GLU A 310 28.72 17.46 -16.82
N GLY A 311 29.52 18.38 -17.36
CA GLY A 311 29.05 19.69 -17.84
C GLY A 311 28.86 20.79 -16.77
N VAL A 312 28.19 21.89 -17.17
CA VAL A 312 28.15 23.17 -16.43
C VAL A 312 26.87 23.37 -15.60
N ASN A 313 25.71 22.89 -16.08
CA ASN A 313 24.41 23.10 -15.42
C ASN A 313 24.17 22.12 -14.26
N LYS A 314 24.99 22.23 -13.20
CA LYS A 314 24.93 21.35 -12.02
C LYS A 314 23.83 21.78 -11.04
N GLY A 315 22.59 21.89 -11.53
CA GLY A 315 21.40 22.13 -10.71
C GLY A 315 20.75 20.82 -10.25
N LEU A 316 20.23 20.81 -9.03
CA LEU A 316 19.37 19.74 -8.53
C LEU A 316 17.94 20.29 -8.35
N HIS A 317 16.98 19.70 -9.04
CA HIS A 317 15.57 20.01 -8.84
C HIS A 317 14.95 19.03 -7.83
N ILE A 318 14.14 19.52 -6.90
CA ILE A 318 13.56 18.74 -5.80
C ILE A 318 12.05 18.73 -5.98
N ILE A 319 11.50 17.54 -6.20
CA ILE A 319 10.08 17.26 -6.35
C ILE A 319 9.56 16.74 -5.01
N ASP A 320 8.99 17.63 -4.20
CA ASP A 320 8.20 17.22 -3.04
C ASP A 320 6.78 16.91 -3.50
N ALA A 321 6.36 15.65 -3.39
CA ALA A 321 5.02 15.23 -3.79
C ALA A 321 3.89 15.85 -2.94
N ARG A 322 4.20 16.55 -1.84
CA ARG A 322 3.22 17.15 -0.93
C ARG A 322 2.76 18.54 -1.39
N SER A 323 1.75 19.08 -0.69
CA SER A 323 1.50 20.52 -0.69
C SER A 323 2.54 21.23 0.19
N TYR A 324 2.82 22.51 -0.08
CA TYR A 324 3.68 23.35 0.75
C TYR A 324 3.22 23.35 2.22
N ALA A 325 1.92 23.54 2.47
CA ALA A 325 1.34 23.53 3.81
C ALA A 325 1.56 22.20 4.54
N ALA A 326 1.46 21.06 3.85
CA ALA A 326 1.73 19.75 4.43
C ALA A 326 3.23 19.53 4.70
N ALA A 327 4.12 20.01 3.83
CA ALA A 327 5.56 19.96 4.04
C ALA A 327 6.00 20.84 5.22
N LEU A 328 5.46 22.06 5.32
CA LEU A 328 5.65 22.97 6.45
C LEU A 328 5.14 22.36 7.76
N ALA A 329 3.94 21.78 7.77
CA ALA A 329 3.38 21.11 8.94
C ALA A 329 4.24 19.92 9.44
N ASN A 330 5.00 19.25 8.56
CA ASN A 330 5.93 18.19 8.97
C ASN A 330 7.12 18.70 9.83
N ARG A 331 7.45 20.01 9.81
CA ARG A 331 8.48 20.60 10.70
C ARG A 331 8.16 20.42 12.18
N THR A 332 6.88 20.37 12.55
CA THR A 332 6.42 20.06 13.92
C THR A 332 6.84 18.67 14.43
N LYS A 333 7.31 17.79 13.53
CA LYS A 333 7.73 16.41 13.81
C LYS A 333 9.18 16.16 13.38
N PHE A 334 9.99 17.22 13.33
CA PHE A 334 11.38 17.23 12.80
C PHE A 334 11.52 16.82 11.33
N GLY A 335 10.42 16.72 10.58
CA GLY A 335 10.45 16.64 9.13
C GLY A 335 10.57 18.03 8.50
N GLY A 336 10.19 18.15 7.24
CA GLY A 336 10.22 19.43 6.53
C GLY A 336 10.57 19.24 5.07
N TYR A 337 11.27 20.22 4.52
CA TYR A 337 11.68 20.32 3.12
C TYR A 337 12.94 21.17 3.02
N GLU A 338 13.71 20.93 1.97
CA GLU A 338 14.91 21.63 1.58
C GLU A 338 14.61 23.08 1.18
N THR A 339 15.35 24.05 1.74
CA THR A 339 15.22 25.47 1.40
C THR A 339 16.51 25.99 0.77
N ALA A 340 16.40 26.98 -0.13
CA ALA A 340 17.53 27.43 -0.95
C ALA A 340 18.67 28.07 -0.13
N GLU A 341 18.37 28.59 1.07
CA GLU A 341 19.34 29.17 2.00
C GLU A 341 20.23 28.10 2.64
N CYS A 342 19.68 26.90 2.89
CA CYS A 342 20.43 25.77 3.47
C CYS A 342 20.97 24.81 2.41
N TYR A 343 20.29 24.68 1.26
CA TYR A 343 20.62 23.77 0.18
C TYR A 343 20.88 24.58 -1.11
N PRO A 344 22.05 25.23 -1.25
CA PRO A 344 22.32 26.16 -2.33
C PRO A 344 22.41 25.45 -3.70
N ASN A 345 21.93 26.11 -4.75
CA ASN A 345 21.79 25.55 -6.10
C ASN A 345 20.78 24.38 -6.19
N THR A 346 19.76 24.39 -5.32
CA THR A 346 18.59 23.53 -5.43
C THR A 346 17.34 24.35 -5.72
N ASP A 347 16.47 23.84 -6.60
CA ASP A 347 15.14 24.39 -6.86
C ASP A 347 14.10 23.42 -6.26
N ILE A 348 13.08 23.87 -5.53
CA ILE A 348 12.02 22.98 -5.00
C ILE A 348 10.65 23.26 -5.61
N ASN A 349 9.92 22.21 -5.96
CA ASN A 349 8.58 22.27 -6.53
C ASN A 349 7.61 21.34 -5.78
N PHE A 350 6.59 21.94 -5.15
CA PHE A 350 5.55 21.22 -4.40
C PHE A 350 4.43 20.78 -5.33
N ARG A 351 4.19 19.47 -5.44
CA ARG A 351 3.27 18.89 -6.44
C ARG A 351 1.83 18.71 -5.96
N ASN A 352 1.55 19.04 -4.70
CA ASN A 352 0.20 19.01 -4.10
C ASN A 352 -0.52 17.64 -4.20
N LEU A 353 0.20 16.53 -4.43
CA LEU A 353 -0.42 15.21 -4.52
C LEU A 353 -0.97 14.83 -3.15
N THR A 354 -2.23 14.41 -3.14
CA THR A 354 -3.00 14.21 -1.90
C THR A 354 -2.45 13.08 -1.01
N ASN A 355 -2.98 12.95 0.21
CA ASN A 355 -2.58 11.90 1.14
C ASN A 355 -3.39 10.60 0.96
N ILE A 356 -2.90 9.49 1.52
CA ILE A 356 -3.49 8.15 1.36
C ILE A 356 -4.95 8.04 1.83
N HIS A 357 -5.40 8.86 2.80
CA HIS A 357 -6.78 8.86 3.28
C HIS A 357 -7.74 9.47 2.25
N ALA A 358 -7.32 10.57 1.60
CA ALA A 358 -8.07 11.19 0.52
C ALA A 358 -8.10 10.30 -0.74
N VAL A 359 -7.01 9.59 -1.06
CA VAL A 359 -7.04 8.57 -2.14
C VAL A 359 -8.04 7.46 -1.82
N LYS A 360 -8.07 6.93 -0.59
CA LYS A 360 -9.08 5.92 -0.20
C LYS A 360 -10.51 6.49 -0.25
N ALA A 361 -10.73 7.73 0.17
CA ALA A 361 -12.05 8.37 0.08
C ALA A 361 -12.53 8.50 -1.38
N ALA A 362 -11.69 9.02 -2.28
CA ALA A 362 -11.98 9.14 -3.71
C ALA A 362 -12.21 7.77 -4.40
N PHE A 363 -11.49 6.72 -3.97
CA PHE A 363 -11.73 5.36 -4.45
C PHE A 363 -13.08 4.80 -3.98
N ASN A 364 -13.45 5.03 -2.73
CA ASN A 364 -14.75 4.61 -2.19
C ASN A 364 -15.92 5.35 -2.86
N GLU A 365 -15.76 6.64 -3.17
CA GLU A 365 -16.69 7.44 -3.97
C GLU A 365 -16.86 6.83 -5.37
N LEU A 366 -15.75 6.59 -6.09
CA LEU A 366 -15.76 5.95 -7.40
C LEU A 366 -16.43 4.56 -7.37
N ARG A 367 -16.08 3.71 -6.39
CA ARG A 367 -16.70 2.39 -6.19
C ARG A 367 -18.20 2.50 -5.97
N THR A 368 -18.65 3.51 -5.22
CA THR A 368 -20.09 3.74 -4.98
C THR A 368 -20.81 4.04 -6.30
N VAL A 369 -20.27 4.95 -7.13
CA VAL A 369 -20.85 5.28 -8.45
C VAL A 369 -20.86 4.05 -9.37
N LEU A 370 -19.75 3.31 -9.48
CA LEU A 370 -19.63 2.09 -10.29
C LEU A 370 -20.52 0.93 -9.80
N SER A 371 -20.95 0.94 -8.52
CA SER A 371 -21.85 -0.08 -7.94
C SER A 371 -23.34 0.19 -8.18
N SER A 372 -23.68 1.34 -8.79
CA SER A 372 -25.03 1.67 -9.23
C SER A 372 -25.31 1.03 -10.58
N ASN A 373 -26.50 0.43 -10.76
CA ASN A 373 -26.90 -0.19 -12.02
C ASN A 373 -27.29 0.84 -13.11
N GLU A 374 -27.01 2.12 -12.89
CA GLU A 374 -27.42 3.25 -13.71
C GLU A 374 -26.19 4.02 -14.20
N ILE A 375 -25.60 3.57 -15.31
CA ILE A 375 -24.67 4.39 -16.11
C ILE A 375 -25.50 5.45 -16.86
N THR A 376 -26.05 6.38 -16.08
CA THR A 376 -26.71 7.60 -16.55
C THR A 376 -25.68 8.71 -16.74
N ASP A 377 -26.06 9.80 -17.41
CA ASP A 377 -25.22 11.00 -17.54
C ASP A 377 -24.77 11.54 -16.16
N LYS A 378 -25.59 11.33 -15.12
CA LYS A 378 -25.25 11.63 -13.72
C LYS A 378 -24.08 10.79 -13.22
N GLY A 379 -24.07 9.48 -13.50
CA GLY A 379 -22.96 8.59 -13.15
C GLY A 379 -21.66 9.01 -13.84
N SER A 380 -21.72 9.29 -15.14
CA SER A 380 -20.58 9.82 -15.91
C SER A 380 -20.08 11.16 -15.35
N ALA A 381 -20.99 12.09 -15.03
CA ALA A 381 -20.64 13.38 -14.44
C ALA A 381 -20.03 13.23 -13.03
N LEU A 382 -20.47 12.27 -12.22
CA LEU A 382 -19.86 11.98 -10.92
C LEU A 382 -18.44 11.40 -11.04
N VAL A 383 -18.17 10.56 -12.04
CA VAL A 383 -16.80 10.07 -12.30
C VAL A 383 -15.89 11.19 -12.80
N GLN A 384 -16.40 12.08 -13.67
CA GLN A 384 -15.63 13.20 -14.24
C GLN A 384 -15.33 14.30 -13.22
N ASN A 385 -16.32 14.71 -12.42
CA ASN A 385 -16.15 15.75 -11.39
C ASN A 385 -15.58 15.22 -10.07
N GLY A 386 -15.57 13.90 -9.87
CA GLY A 386 -15.05 13.24 -8.68
C GLY A 386 -13.53 13.39 -8.50
N ALA A 387 -13.07 13.22 -7.27
CA ALA A 387 -11.67 13.49 -6.92
C ALA A 387 -10.67 12.52 -7.58
N TRP A 388 -11.11 11.31 -7.97
CA TRP A 388 -10.24 10.24 -8.46
C TRP A 388 -9.49 10.59 -9.77
N ILE A 389 -10.22 11.03 -10.80
CA ILE A 389 -9.61 11.37 -12.11
C ILE A 389 -8.65 12.54 -11.97
N ASN A 390 -9.01 13.54 -11.17
CA ASN A 390 -8.16 14.69 -10.86
C ASN A 390 -6.85 14.26 -10.17
N TYR A 391 -6.90 13.35 -9.19
CA TYR A 391 -5.69 12.81 -8.54
C TYR A 391 -4.81 11.98 -9.47
N VAL A 392 -5.39 11.26 -10.44
CA VAL A 392 -4.63 10.57 -11.49
C VAL A 392 -3.96 11.57 -12.44
N SER A 393 -4.67 12.62 -12.85
CA SER A 393 -4.12 13.68 -13.73
C SER A 393 -2.92 14.38 -13.10
N SER A 394 -3.06 14.90 -11.87
CA SER A 394 -1.95 15.61 -11.19
C SER A 394 -0.72 14.73 -10.95
N LEU A 395 -0.91 13.41 -10.77
CA LEU A 395 0.18 12.45 -10.68
C LEU A 395 0.89 12.24 -12.03
N LEU A 396 0.15 12.12 -13.14
CA LEU A 396 0.70 12.01 -14.50
C LEU A 396 1.41 13.31 -14.92
N GLU A 397 0.80 14.47 -14.71
CA GLU A 397 1.40 15.80 -14.92
C GLU A 397 2.73 15.95 -14.15
N THR A 398 2.79 15.41 -12.93
CA THR A 398 4.02 15.41 -12.12
C THR A 398 5.10 14.50 -12.69
N ALA A 399 4.75 13.33 -13.23
CA ALA A 399 5.71 12.45 -13.90
C ALA A 399 6.22 13.07 -15.22
N ILE A 400 5.34 13.73 -15.99
CA ILE A 400 5.69 14.46 -17.21
C ILE A 400 6.65 15.62 -16.88
N PHE A 401 6.34 16.42 -15.87
CA PHE A 401 7.22 17.50 -15.40
C PHE A 401 8.59 16.98 -14.94
N THR A 402 8.62 15.84 -14.24
CA THR A 402 9.86 15.17 -13.83
C THR A 402 10.69 14.70 -15.03
N ALA A 403 10.05 14.20 -16.11
CA ALA A 403 10.72 13.82 -17.35
C ALA A 403 11.31 15.03 -18.09
N THR A 404 10.56 16.13 -18.23
CA THR A 404 11.04 17.40 -18.83
C THR A 404 12.25 17.99 -18.10
N LEU A 405 12.34 17.82 -16.78
CA LEU A 405 13.52 18.26 -16.02
C LEU A 405 14.79 17.45 -16.36
N LEU A 406 14.65 16.14 -16.62
CA LEU A 406 15.76 15.23 -16.95
C LEU A 406 16.22 15.39 -18.41
N PHE A 407 15.30 15.52 -19.36
CA PHE A 407 15.61 15.62 -20.80
C PHE A 407 15.86 17.07 -21.25
N ASP A 408 14.90 17.97 -21.04
CA ASP A 408 14.91 19.31 -21.63
C ASP A 408 15.78 20.26 -20.79
N SER A 409 15.60 20.24 -19.46
CA SER A 409 16.36 21.08 -18.53
C SER A 409 17.73 20.51 -18.14
N LYS A 410 17.96 19.22 -18.38
CA LYS A 410 19.21 18.49 -18.08
C LYS A 410 19.69 18.64 -16.63
N LYS A 411 18.75 18.63 -15.68
CA LYS A 411 19.01 18.72 -14.23
C LYS A 411 18.87 17.33 -13.58
N ASN A 412 19.69 17.05 -12.58
CA ASN A 412 19.39 15.95 -11.66
C ASN A 412 18.09 16.25 -10.92
N VAL A 413 17.28 15.24 -10.64
CA VAL A 413 15.97 15.41 -9.99
C VAL A 413 15.82 14.50 -8.79
N LEU A 414 15.60 15.06 -7.60
CA LEU A 414 15.30 14.32 -6.37
C LEU A 414 13.80 14.29 -6.11
N VAL A 415 13.19 13.11 -6.09
CA VAL A 415 11.77 12.93 -5.75
C VAL A 415 11.62 12.43 -4.32
N HIS A 416 10.81 13.11 -3.52
CA HIS A 416 10.47 12.67 -2.16
C HIS A 416 9.03 13.00 -1.77
N CYS A 417 8.65 12.60 -0.56
CA CYS A 417 7.46 13.08 0.14
C CYS A 417 7.77 13.07 1.64
N SER A 418 6.85 12.65 2.53
CA SER A 418 7.22 12.39 3.94
C SER A 418 8.13 11.17 4.07
N ASP A 419 7.60 9.93 4.00
CA ASP A 419 8.40 8.71 4.21
C ASP A 419 9.05 8.13 2.94
N GLY A 420 8.73 8.62 1.73
CA GLY A 420 9.44 8.22 0.50
C GLY A 420 9.08 6.84 -0.10
N TRP A 421 7.98 6.21 0.33
CA TRP A 421 7.55 4.87 -0.13
C TRP A 421 6.18 4.82 -0.86
N ASP A 422 5.41 5.91 -0.88
CA ASP A 422 4.08 5.97 -1.51
C ASP A 422 4.17 6.79 -2.82
N ARG A 423 3.78 8.08 -2.78
CA ARG A 423 3.85 9.03 -3.91
C ARG A 423 5.20 9.08 -4.62
N THR A 424 6.29 8.88 -3.88
CA THR A 424 7.64 8.82 -4.45
C THR A 424 7.78 7.65 -5.43
N SER A 425 7.34 6.45 -5.06
CA SER A 425 7.35 5.27 -5.94
C SER A 425 6.44 5.47 -7.16
N GLN A 426 5.29 6.12 -6.98
CA GLN A 426 4.37 6.46 -8.06
C GLN A 426 5.03 7.39 -9.10
N ILE A 427 5.64 8.50 -8.64
CA ILE A 427 6.30 9.47 -9.51
C ILE A 427 7.52 8.85 -10.19
N THR A 428 8.41 8.15 -9.48
CA THR A 428 9.60 7.55 -10.10
C THR A 428 9.23 6.50 -11.14
N CYS A 429 8.21 5.67 -10.88
CA CYS A 429 7.76 4.67 -11.84
C CYS A 429 7.12 5.27 -13.09
N LEU A 430 6.25 6.26 -12.94
CA LEU A 430 5.60 6.90 -14.09
C LEU A 430 6.61 7.71 -14.91
N THR A 431 7.56 8.39 -14.27
CA THR A 431 8.68 9.06 -14.94
C THR A 431 9.47 8.05 -15.76
N LYS A 432 9.88 6.92 -15.14
CA LYS A 432 10.58 5.83 -15.82
C LYS A 432 9.82 5.25 -17.01
N LEU A 433 8.51 5.04 -16.89
CA LEU A 433 7.65 4.52 -17.98
C LEU A 433 7.57 5.49 -19.17
N ILE A 434 7.54 6.80 -18.92
CA ILE A 434 7.63 7.83 -19.96
C ILE A 434 9.02 7.74 -20.62
N CYS A 435 10.07 7.88 -19.81
CA CYS A 435 11.46 8.09 -20.24
C CYS A 435 12.12 6.87 -20.93
N ASP A 436 11.86 5.65 -20.48
CA ASP A 436 12.64 4.46 -20.86
C ASP A 436 11.73 3.32 -21.37
N PRO A 437 11.78 2.99 -22.68
CA PRO A 437 10.90 2.00 -23.28
C PRO A 437 11.15 0.58 -22.77
N PHE A 438 12.28 0.30 -22.11
CA PHE A 438 12.51 -1.00 -21.47
C PHE A 438 11.42 -1.32 -20.45
N TYR A 439 11.05 -0.35 -19.59
CA TYR A 439 10.05 -0.56 -18.55
C TYR A 439 8.62 -0.72 -19.08
N ARG A 440 8.39 -0.49 -20.38
CA ARG A 440 7.14 -0.78 -21.09
C ARG A 440 7.10 -2.20 -21.70
N THR A 441 8.18 -2.98 -21.57
CA THR A 441 8.21 -4.43 -21.87
C THR A 441 7.77 -5.26 -20.66
N PHE A 442 7.33 -6.51 -20.86
CA PHE A 442 6.88 -7.36 -19.75
C PHE A 442 7.98 -7.70 -18.72
N GLU A 443 9.25 -7.79 -19.12
CA GLU A 443 10.35 -8.00 -18.17
C GLU A 443 10.79 -6.69 -17.52
N GLY A 444 10.91 -5.60 -18.27
CA GLY A 444 11.23 -4.30 -17.67
C GLY A 444 10.15 -3.80 -16.71
N PHE A 445 8.87 -4.08 -16.96
CA PHE A 445 7.79 -3.74 -16.02
C PHE A 445 7.90 -4.52 -14.70
N LYS A 446 8.40 -5.78 -14.72
CA LYS A 446 8.73 -6.51 -13.49
C LYS A 446 9.89 -5.84 -12.76
N VAL A 447 11.00 -5.56 -13.45
CA VAL A 447 12.16 -4.86 -12.88
C VAL A 447 11.74 -3.54 -12.24
N LEU A 448 10.83 -2.79 -12.88
CA LEU A 448 10.27 -1.55 -12.35
C LEU A 448 9.52 -1.76 -11.03
N LEU A 449 8.61 -2.74 -10.97
CA LEU A 449 7.83 -3.05 -9.76
C LEU A 449 8.72 -3.58 -8.63
N MET A 450 9.62 -4.53 -8.92
CA MET A 450 10.51 -5.12 -7.93
C MET A 450 11.45 -4.07 -7.33
N ARG A 451 12.12 -3.27 -8.17
CA ARG A 451 13.01 -2.20 -7.70
C ARG A 451 12.23 -1.10 -6.96
N ASP A 452 11.35 -0.37 -7.64
CA ASP A 452 10.80 0.88 -7.12
C ASP A 452 9.64 0.72 -6.13
N TRP A 453 9.02 -0.46 -6.04
CA TRP A 453 7.98 -0.75 -5.05
C TRP A 453 8.40 -1.77 -4.00
N VAL A 454 8.87 -2.96 -4.39
CA VAL A 454 9.15 -4.04 -3.41
C VAL A 454 10.42 -3.73 -2.62
N GLU A 455 11.57 -3.62 -3.29
CA GLU A 455 12.87 -3.36 -2.66
C GLU A 455 12.95 -1.99 -1.99
N PHE A 456 12.41 -0.95 -2.63
CA PHE A 456 12.30 0.37 -2.03
C PHE A 456 11.20 0.50 -0.95
N GLY A 457 10.61 -0.62 -0.52
CA GLY A 457 9.86 -0.69 0.74
C GLY A 457 8.47 -0.06 0.72
N HIS A 458 7.76 -0.15 -0.41
CA HIS A 458 6.33 0.14 -0.43
C HIS A 458 5.59 -0.87 0.46
N LYS A 459 4.75 -0.37 1.36
CA LYS A 459 4.15 -1.15 2.45
C LYS A 459 2.93 -1.96 2.00
N PHE A 460 3.07 -2.78 0.96
CA PHE A 460 1.98 -3.53 0.31
C PHE A 460 1.03 -4.21 1.30
N LEU A 461 1.55 -4.91 2.32
CA LEU A 461 0.73 -5.62 3.31
C LEU A 461 -0.11 -4.66 4.17
N GLU A 462 0.44 -3.52 4.61
CA GLU A 462 -0.33 -2.51 5.35
C GLU A 462 -1.35 -1.80 4.44
N ARG A 463 -0.96 -1.49 3.20
CA ARG A 463 -1.81 -0.76 2.23
C ARG A 463 -3.00 -1.60 1.75
N ASN A 464 -2.85 -2.92 1.67
CA ASN A 464 -3.93 -3.87 1.36
C ASN A 464 -4.66 -4.39 2.62
N GLY A 465 -4.32 -3.91 3.81
CA GLY A 465 -4.97 -4.26 5.09
C GLY A 465 -4.63 -5.64 5.66
N LEU A 466 -3.73 -6.38 5.03
CA LEU A 466 -3.43 -7.81 5.31
C LEU A 466 -2.70 -8.05 6.64
N ILE A 467 -2.08 -7.01 7.22
CA ILE A 467 -1.40 -7.09 8.52
C ILE A 467 -1.80 -5.90 9.42
N PRO A 468 -1.68 -6.00 10.76
CA PRO A 468 -1.91 -4.86 11.63
C PRO A 468 -0.83 -3.80 11.40
N GLY A 469 -1.23 -2.55 11.11
CA GLY A 469 -0.32 -1.41 10.86
C GLY A 469 0.50 -0.93 12.08
N LYS A 470 0.74 -1.80 13.06
CA LYS A 470 1.54 -1.52 14.27
C LYS A 470 3.03 -1.83 14.11
N PHE A 471 3.45 -2.60 13.10
CA PHE A 471 4.87 -2.99 12.92
C PHE A 471 5.83 -1.79 12.91
N THR A 472 5.47 -0.64 12.32
CA THR A 472 6.32 0.57 12.34
C THR A 472 6.25 1.43 13.60
N LYS A 473 5.51 1.09 14.66
CA LYS A 473 5.65 1.80 15.96
C LYS A 473 6.91 1.38 16.72
N LEU A 474 7.22 0.08 16.74
CA LEU A 474 8.29 -0.52 17.57
C LEU A 474 9.74 -0.04 17.32
N LYS A 475 9.97 0.83 16.33
CA LYS A 475 11.29 1.46 16.06
C LYS A 475 11.31 2.99 16.11
N LYS A 476 10.18 3.71 15.99
CA LYS A 476 10.21 5.18 16.01
C LYS A 476 10.62 5.72 17.39
N ASP A 477 10.19 5.04 18.45
CA ASP A 477 10.41 5.44 19.84
C ASP A 477 11.85 5.10 20.35
N LYS A 478 12.77 4.67 19.46
CA LYS A 478 14.16 4.27 19.79
C LYS A 478 15.27 5.05 19.05
N LYS A 479 14.95 6.03 18.20
CA LYS A 479 15.95 6.82 17.44
C LYS A 479 15.79 8.34 17.50
N TYR A 480 14.82 8.86 18.25
CA TYR A 480 14.48 10.29 18.30
C TYR A 480 14.19 10.76 19.74
N GLY A 481 14.97 10.28 20.70
CA GLY A 481 15.01 10.74 22.09
C GLY A 481 16.37 11.35 22.40
#